data_AF-A0A6G3D2W1-F1
#
_entry.id   AF-A0A6G3D2W1-F1
#
_cell.length_a   1.000
_cell.length_b   1.000
_cell.length_c   1.000
_cell.angle_alpha   90.00
_cell.angle_beta   90.00
_cell.angle_gamma   90.00
#
_symmetry.space_group_name_H-M   'P 1'
#
loop_
_entity.id
_entity.type
_entity.pdbx_description
1 polymer ?
#
loop_
_entity_poly.entity_id
_entity_poly.type
_entity_poly.pdbx_seq_one_letter_code
_entity_poly.pdbx_strand_id
1 'polypeptide(L)'
;NAFLDALAAHRRGRGLPGVSLAWGLWSAVDGMGGDLSGADLRRMSQVGIEGLTVQRGLELFDTALGLDEPALVPIELNLATLRQNTDHLPEIFRTLVPAARRTSGASKADPAGLRRTLAALDAEGQHRELQELVTGLAAGLLGYRDSGSVDPGRDFLEMGFDSLMAMELRTALGEATGLRLPSMVVFDHKTAAALADHLHAQLAAAVAATGSARSASDTTGTTGHHADATTVTTGTTTPGGGPAQVPAAPSDTLSQLFREALLNGPMEKAMTMLNAVADTRPSFTSTADLPELPKPVRLMDGPTERTRLICLSTPMATGGVYQHARIAGHFEGLRGVSGIPLPGFIRGESLPATNEAAAEVLADAALAAADGAPFVLAGYSAGGILAHAAAMDLERRGVRPAGVVLMDSYLPDVSGLLVDGLLRTMLDMEATFDGFDSARLTSMGRYSRMLSTFPLEGLRAPVLFLQCANPFPGADTQEAGDAWKATPWNATQLVRMVGANHFTMLEEGAADCARAIESWIRGLE
;
A
#
# COMPACT_ATOMS: atom_id res chain seq x y z
N ASN A 1 23.32 -7.14 7.24
CA ASN A 1 24.54 -6.32 7.42
C ASN A 1 24.69 -5.73 8.81
N ALA A 2 23.62 -5.24 9.48
CA ALA A 2 23.70 -4.59 10.80
C ALA A 2 24.57 -5.29 11.86
N PHE A 3 24.53 -6.62 11.96
CA PHE A 3 25.42 -7.37 12.87
C PHE A 3 26.91 -7.24 12.51
N LEU A 4 27.26 -7.33 11.22
CA LEU A 4 28.64 -7.21 10.74
C LEU A 4 29.16 -5.78 10.92
N ASP A 5 28.31 -4.78 10.73
CA ASP A 5 28.63 -3.37 10.96
C ASP A 5 28.96 -3.13 12.44
N ALA A 6 28.09 -3.63 13.34
CA ALA A 6 28.31 -3.57 14.79
C ALA A 6 29.55 -4.36 15.23
N LEU A 7 29.82 -5.52 14.63
CA LEU A 7 30.99 -6.34 14.93
C LEU A 7 32.29 -5.64 14.49
N ALA A 8 32.32 -5.03 13.32
CA ALA A 8 33.48 -4.29 12.83
C ALA A 8 33.77 -3.07 13.72
N ALA A 9 32.73 -2.31 14.11
CA ALA A 9 32.85 -1.21 15.07
C ALA A 9 33.35 -1.69 16.44
N HIS A 10 32.83 -2.79 16.95
CA HIS A 10 33.25 -3.38 18.22
C HIS A 10 34.72 -3.82 18.23
N ARG A 11 35.20 -4.42 17.13
CA ARG A 11 36.60 -4.83 16.97
C ARG A 11 37.54 -3.63 16.92
N ARG A 12 37.20 -2.60 16.13
CA ARG A 12 37.98 -1.36 16.06
C ARG A 12 38.05 -0.65 17.41
N GLY A 13 36.95 -0.62 18.16
CA GLY A 13 36.92 -0.10 19.54
C GLY A 13 37.83 -0.86 20.53
N ARG A 14 38.30 -2.06 20.19
CA ARG A 14 39.26 -2.86 20.96
C ARG A 14 40.68 -2.86 20.38
N GLY A 15 40.96 -2.00 19.39
CA GLY A 15 42.24 -1.96 18.69
C GLY A 15 42.48 -3.18 17.78
N LEU A 16 41.44 -3.93 17.44
CA LEU A 16 41.51 -5.08 16.54
C LEU A 16 41.05 -4.70 15.13
N PRO A 17 41.64 -5.29 14.07
CA PRO A 17 41.24 -5.02 12.70
C PRO A 17 39.83 -5.55 12.42
N GLY A 18 39.03 -4.76 11.70
CA GLY A 18 37.70 -5.11 11.21
C GLY A 18 37.16 -4.02 10.30
N VAL A 19 36.53 -4.41 9.19
CA VAL A 19 35.83 -3.52 8.27
C VAL A 19 34.58 -4.24 7.75
N SER A 20 33.46 -3.54 7.74
CA SER A 20 32.22 -3.98 7.10
C SER A 20 31.95 -3.12 5.87
N LEU A 21 31.61 -3.73 4.73
CA LEU A 21 31.35 -3.03 3.48
C LEU A 21 29.92 -3.31 3.02
N ALA A 22 29.07 -2.28 3.10
CA ALA A 22 27.72 -2.30 2.57
C ALA A 22 27.74 -1.88 1.09
N TRP A 23 27.95 -2.85 0.20
CA TRP A 23 28.06 -2.61 -1.24
C TRP A 23 26.77 -2.04 -1.84
N GLY A 24 26.92 -1.00 -2.67
CA GLY A 24 25.88 -0.49 -3.55
C GLY A 24 25.60 -1.42 -4.73
N LEU A 25 24.78 -0.96 -5.67
CA LEU A 25 24.36 -1.70 -6.86
C LEU A 25 25.56 -2.15 -7.71
N TRP A 26 25.55 -3.38 -8.25
CA TRP A 26 26.54 -3.86 -9.22
C TRP A 26 25.92 -4.00 -10.61
N SER A 27 26.64 -3.57 -11.66
CA SER A 27 26.11 -3.43 -13.02
C SER A 27 26.17 -4.72 -13.88
N ALA A 28 26.73 -5.82 -13.38
CA ALA A 28 26.94 -7.03 -14.17
C ALA A 28 25.70 -7.94 -14.21
N VAL A 29 25.50 -8.66 -15.32
CA VAL A 29 24.40 -9.64 -15.53
C VAL A 29 24.38 -10.73 -14.44
N ASP A 30 25.53 -11.05 -13.87
CA ASP A 30 25.70 -12.02 -12.78
C ASP A 30 25.88 -11.36 -11.39
N GLY A 31 25.63 -10.04 -11.26
CA GLY A 31 25.77 -9.27 -10.01
C GLY A 31 24.43 -8.97 -9.32
N MET A 32 24.46 -8.23 -8.20
CA MET A 32 23.24 -7.84 -7.44
C MET A 32 22.21 -7.01 -8.24
N GLY A 33 22.57 -6.48 -9.42
CA GLY A 33 21.67 -5.78 -10.33
C GLY A 33 21.07 -6.64 -11.44
N GLY A 34 21.39 -7.95 -11.50
CA GLY A 34 20.95 -8.86 -12.57
C GLY A 34 19.43 -9.13 -12.58
N ASP A 35 18.78 -9.04 -11.42
CA ASP A 35 17.32 -9.24 -11.27
C ASP A 35 16.51 -7.96 -11.47
N LEU A 36 17.17 -6.80 -11.68
CA LEU A 36 16.50 -5.53 -11.90
C LEU A 36 16.12 -5.35 -13.38
N SER A 37 14.90 -4.87 -13.62
CA SER A 37 14.46 -4.57 -14.98
C SER A 37 15.29 -3.43 -15.58
N GLY A 38 15.35 -3.34 -16.91
CA GLY A 38 15.97 -2.19 -17.58
C GLY A 38 15.34 -0.85 -17.20
N ALA A 39 14.09 -0.83 -16.73
CA ALA A 39 13.43 0.37 -16.21
C ALA A 39 13.96 0.76 -14.83
N ASP A 40 14.18 -0.20 -13.93
CA ASP A 40 14.75 0.03 -12.60
C ASP A 40 16.16 0.61 -12.68
N LEU A 41 17.00 0.08 -13.56
CA LEU A 41 18.34 0.58 -13.81
C LEU A 41 18.34 2.02 -14.35
N ARG A 42 17.42 2.33 -15.26
CA ARG A 42 17.24 3.70 -15.79
C ARG A 42 16.79 4.66 -14.69
N ARG A 43 15.85 4.24 -13.83
CA ARG A 43 15.33 5.05 -12.71
C ARG A 43 16.43 5.36 -11.69
N MET A 44 17.24 4.37 -11.32
CA MET A 44 18.37 4.58 -10.39
C MET A 44 19.42 5.53 -10.98
N SER A 45 19.74 5.38 -12.27
CA SER A 45 20.63 6.30 -12.98
C SER A 45 20.07 7.74 -13.02
N GLN A 46 18.76 7.91 -13.19
CA GLN A 46 18.08 9.21 -13.17
C GLN A 46 18.17 9.93 -11.83
N VAL A 47 18.23 9.20 -10.71
CA VAL A 47 18.47 9.77 -9.37
C VAL A 47 19.96 9.82 -9.00
N GLY A 48 20.86 9.50 -9.93
CA GLY A 48 22.31 9.64 -9.77
C GLY A 48 23.00 8.48 -9.05
N ILE A 49 22.34 7.32 -8.92
CA ILE A 49 22.94 6.09 -8.40
C ILE A 49 23.30 5.21 -9.59
N GLU A 50 24.59 4.88 -9.73
CA GLU A 50 25.09 4.07 -10.84
C GLU A 50 25.48 2.66 -10.37
N GLY A 51 25.46 1.71 -11.30
CA GLY A 51 25.92 0.34 -11.03
C GLY A 51 27.44 0.25 -11.02
N LEU A 52 28.00 -0.32 -9.97
CA LEU A 52 29.42 -0.62 -9.84
C LEU A 52 29.85 -1.70 -10.83
N THR A 53 30.87 -1.41 -11.62
CA THR A 53 31.57 -2.44 -12.39
C THR A 53 32.47 -3.26 -11.48
N VAL A 54 32.85 -4.47 -11.90
CA VAL A 54 33.74 -5.33 -11.11
C VAL A 54 35.08 -4.67 -10.83
N GLN A 55 35.66 -4.03 -11.84
CA GLN A 55 36.90 -3.29 -11.70
C GLN A 55 36.77 -2.18 -10.66
N ARG A 56 35.69 -1.40 -10.73
CA ARG A 56 35.44 -0.29 -9.80
C ARG A 56 35.19 -0.78 -8.38
N GLY A 57 34.47 -1.89 -8.22
CA GLY A 57 34.25 -2.53 -6.93
C GLY A 57 35.56 -2.96 -6.26
N LEU A 58 36.49 -3.56 -7.00
CA LEU A 58 37.80 -3.95 -6.46
C LEU A 58 38.65 -2.72 -6.06
N GLU A 59 38.61 -1.64 -6.82
CA GLU A 59 39.29 -0.38 -6.45
C GLU A 59 38.74 0.20 -5.14
N LEU A 60 37.42 0.18 -4.96
CA LEU A 60 36.78 0.64 -3.72
C LEU A 60 37.05 -0.30 -2.54
N PHE A 61 37.21 -1.61 -2.79
CA PHE A 61 37.61 -2.57 -1.77
C PHE A 61 39.01 -2.25 -1.24
N ASP A 62 39.99 -2.08 -2.14
CA ASP A 62 41.37 -1.72 -1.76
C ASP A 62 41.41 -0.38 -1.02
N THR A 63 40.62 0.60 -1.48
CA THR A 63 40.49 1.90 -0.81
C THR A 63 39.95 1.75 0.61
N ALA A 64 38.88 0.95 0.78
CA ALA A 64 38.24 0.76 2.07
C ALA A 64 39.16 0.09 3.10
N LEU A 65 40.08 -0.79 2.66
CA LEU A 65 41.09 -1.39 3.53
C LEU A 65 42.11 -0.37 4.07
N GLY A 66 42.30 0.77 3.38
CA GLY A 66 43.21 1.84 3.78
C GLY A 66 42.58 2.93 4.65
N LEU A 67 41.25 2.93 4.81
CA LEU A 67 40.52 3.91 5.61
C LEU A 67 40.37 3.45 7.07
N ASP A 68 40.42 4.39 8.01
CA ASP A 68 40.24 4.11 9.44
C ASP A 68 38.78 4.17 9.87
N GLU A 69 37.90 3.62 9.04
CA GLU A 69 36.45 3.56 9.30
C GLU A 69 36.01 2.09 9.46
N PRO A 70 35.23 1.76 10.51
CA PRO A 70 34.78 0.38 10.76
C PRO A 70 33.70 -0.10 9.79
N ALA A 71 32.91 0.81 9.22
CA ALA A 71 31.81 0.50 8.33
C ALA A 71 31.76 1.52 7.19
N LEU A 72 31.79 1.03 5.95
CA LEU A 72 31.82 1.86 4.75
C LEU A 72 30.75 1.39 3.76
N VAL A 73 30.30 2.32 2.91
CA VAL A 73 29.32 2.06 1.84
C VAL A 73 30.00 2.33 0.50
N PRO A 74 30.59 1.31 -0.16
CA PRO A 74 31.09 1.46 -1.51
C PRO A 74 29.92 1.65 -2.49
N ILE A 75 29.80 2.82 -3.10
CA ILE A 75 28.72 3.17 -4.01
C ILE A 75 29.23 4.08 -5.13
N GLU A 76 28.74 3.88 -6.36
CA GLU A 76 29.03 4.76 -7.49
C GLU A 76 27.92 5.81 -7.61
N LEU A 77 28.30 7.09 -7.56
CA LEU A 77 27.37 8.20 -7.57
C LEU A 77 27.70 9.18 -8.69
N ASN A 78 26.71 9.49 -9.50
CA ASN A 78 26.78 10.59 -10.44
C ASN A 78 26.47 11.92 -9.73
N LEU A 79 27.51 12.55 -9.18
CA LEU A 79 27.35 13.79 -8.43
C LEU A 79 26.75 14.92 -9.27
N ALA A 80 26.85 14.91 -10.61
CA ALA A 80 26.23 15.91 -11.46
C ALA A 80 24.71 15.72 -11.55
N THR A 81 24.25 14.48 -11.70
CA THR A 81 22.82 14.14 -11.66
C THR A 81 22.23 14.40 -10.26
N LEU A 82 22.96 14.07 -9.19
CA LEU A 82 22.55 14.41 -7.82
C LEU A 82 22.38 15.94 -7.66
N ARG A 83 23.28 16.77 -8.19
CA ARG A 83 23.11 18.24 -8.16
C ARG A 83 21.82 18.73 -8.80
N GLN A 84 21.31 18.03 -9.81
CA GLN A 84 20.11 18.43 -10.55
C GLN A 84 18.81 18.04 -9.82
N ASN A 85 18.87 17.07 -8.89
CA ASN A 85 17.72 16.53 -8.16
C ASN A 85 17.74 16.87 -6.66
N THR A 86 18.24 18.05 -6.29
CA THR A 86 18.49 18.43 -4.88
C THR A 86 17.23 18.44 -4.01
N ASP A 87 16.07 18.69 -4.62
CA ASP A 87 14.79 18.82 -3.91
C ASP A 87 14.23 17.45 -3.43
N HIS A 88 14.66 16.34 -4.05
CA HIS A 88 14.24 14.96 -3.71
C HIS A 88 15.37 14.07 -3.18
N LEU A 89 16.51 14.67 -2.86
CA LEU A 89 17.73 13.98 -2.44
C LEU A 89 17.65 13.55 -0.96
N PRO A 90 17.79 12.24 -0.64
CA PRO A 90 17.89 11.76 0.73
C PRO A 90 18.94 12.53 1.54
N GLU A 91 18.65 12.77 2.82
CA GLU A 91 19.48 13.63 3.70
C GLU A 91 20.96 13.20 3.73
N ILE A 92 21.23 11.89 3.65
CA ILE A 92 22.58 11.30 3.64
C ILE A 92 23.45 11.77 2.46
N PHE A 93 22.85 12.20 1.36
CA PHE A 93 23.59 12.63 0.16
C PHE A 93 23.74 14.15 0.06
N ARG A 94 23.05 14.94 0.87
CA ARG A 94 23.10 16.42 0.82
C ARG A 94 24.49 16.98 1.13
N THR A 95 25.27 16.29 1.96
CA THR A 95 26.64 16.67 2.31
C THR A 95 27.65 16.40 1.19
N LEU A 96 27.34 15.51 0.25
CA LEU A 96 28.19 15.19 -0.91
C LEU A 96 28.04 16.20 -2.05
N VAL A 97 27.02 17.06 -1.98
CA VAL A 97 26.68 18.03 -3.01
C VAL A 97 26.52 19.42 -2.40
N PRO A 98 27.55 20.29 -2.47
CA PRO A 98 27.43 21.65 -1.96
C PRO A 98 26.28 22.37 -2.65
N ALA A 99 25.38 22.97 -1.87
CA ALA A 99 24.23 23.71 -2.40
C ALA A 99 24.72 24.81 -3.35
N ALA A 100 24.51 24.62 -4.65
CA ALA A 100 24.70 25.70 -5.61
C ALA A 100 23.67 26.79 -5.29
N ARG A 101 24.15 28.03 -5.10
CA ARG A 101 23.30 29.19 -4.84
C ARG A 101 22.32 29.36 -6.01
N ARG A 102 21.09 28.91 -5.82
CA ARG A 102 20.02 28.99 -6.82
C ARG A 102 19.78 30.44 -7.21
N THR A 103 19.91 30.74 -8.49
CA THR A 103 19.11 31.78 -9.16
C THR A 103 17.66 31.27 -9.19
N SER A 104 16.73 32.11 -8.74
CA SER A 104 15.31 31.82 -8.64
C SER A 104 14.69 31.61 -10.03
N GLY A 105 14.32 30.37 -10.37
CA GLY A 105 13.67 30.06 -11.64
C GLY A 105 12.92 28.73 -11.74
N ALA A 106 12.72 28.00 -10.63
CA ALA A 106 11.79 26.88 -10.57
C ALA A 106 10.60 27.28 -9.70
N SER A 107 9.41 27.34 -10.30
CA SER A 107 8.16 27.68 -9.62
C SER A 107 7.97 26.72 -8.45
N LYS A 108 8.04 27.23 -7.22
CA LYS A 108 7.50 26.50 -6.07
C LYS A 108 6.01 26.25 -6.35
N ALA A 109 5.50 25.09 -5.96
CA ALA A 109 4.06 24.88 -5.89
C ALA A 109 3.42 26.06 -5.14
N ASP A 110 2.43 26.72 -5.75
CA ASP A 110 1.71 27.86 -5.17
C ASP A 110 0.24 27.45 -4.92
N PRO A 111 -0.05 26.80 -3.77
CA PRO A 111 -1.42 26.47 -3.39
C PRO A 111 -2.36 27.68 -3.38
N ALA A 112 -1.85 28.87 -3.05
CA ALA A 112 -2.64 30.10 -3.06
C ALA A 112 -2.91 30.61 -4.48
N GLY A 113 -2.00 30.36 -5.41
CA GLY A 113 -2.17 30.52 -6.86
C GLY A 113 -3.26 29.62 -7.40
N LEU A 114 -3.18 28.31 -7.14
CA LEU A 114 -4.19 27.35 -7.56
C LEU A 114 -5.59 27.72 -7.04
N ARG A 115 -5.70 28.08 -5.75
CA ARG A 115 -6.99 28.53 -5.17
C ARG A 115 -7.54 29.79 -5.84
N ARG A 116 -6.70 30.74 -6.24
CA ARG A 116 -7.13 31.93 -6.98
C ARG A 116 -7.61 31.59 -8.39
N THR A 117 -6.92 30.69 -9.08
CA THR A 117 -7.34 30.18 -10.39
C THR A 117 -8.69 29.50 -10.29
N LEU A 118 -8.85 28.57 -9.36
CA LEU A 118 -10.12 27.86 -9.15
C LEU A 118 -11.26 28.82 -8.78
N ALA A 119 -11.02 29.82 -7.93
CA ALA A 119 -12.03 30.80 -7.54
C ALA A 119 -12.51 31.70 -8.71
N ALA A 120 -11.74 31.80 -9.80
CA ALA A 120 -12.11 32.54 -11.00
C ALA A 120 -12.88 31.70 -12.03
N LEU A 121 -13.00 30.38 -11.80
CA LEU A 121 -13.66 29.43 -12.68
C LEU A 121 -15.03 29.02 -12.11
N ASP A 122 -15.94 28.62 -12.99
CA ASP A 122 -17.17 27.93 -12.59
C ASP A 122 -16.89 26.47 -12.18
N ALA A 123 -17.91 25.76 -11.69
CA ALA A 123 -17.73 24.40 -11.18
C ALA A 123 -17.15 23.43 -12.24
N GLU A 124 -17.54 23.58 -13.50
CA GLU A 124 -17.02 22.76 -14.61
C GLU A 124 -15.56 23.10 -14.95
N GLY A 125 -15.21 24.39 -14.95
CA GLY A 125 -13.84 24.85 -15.11
C GLY A 125 -12.92 24.41 -13.96
N GLN A 126 -13.41 24.45 -12.72
CA GLN A 126 -12.67 23.99 -11.54
C GLN A 126 -12.36 22.49 -11.60
N HIS A 127 -13.34 21.67 -11.98
CA HIS A 127 -13.14 20.23 -12.13
C HIS A 127 -12.11 19.93 -13.22
N ARG A 128 -12.20 20.61 -14.38
CA ARG A 128 -11.25 20.44 -15.50
C ARG A 128 -9.82 20.78 -15.10
N GLU A 129 -9.62 21.90 -14.41
CA GLU A 129 -8.31 22.33 -13.92
C GLU A 129 -7.70 21.32 -12.95
N LEU A 130 -8.51 20.76 -12.03
CA LEU A 130 -8.06 19.73 -11.09
C LEU A 130 -7.78 18.40 -11.79
N GLN A 131 -8.57 18.03 -12.80
CA GLN A 131 -8.32 16.84 -13.61
C GLN A 131 -7.00 16.99 -14.38
N GLU A 132 -6.75 18.14 -15.02
CA GLU A 132 -5.49 18.42 -15.71
C GLU A 132 -4.29 18.36 -14.76
N LEU A 133 -4.42 18.86 -13.53
CA LEU A 133 -3.39 18.73 -12.50
C LEU A 133 -3.08 17.26 -12.17
N VAL A 134 -4.11 16.45 -11.91
CA VAL A 134 -3.94 15.04 -11.57
C VAL A 134 -3.34 14.26 -12.75
N THR A 135 -3.88 14.46 -13.95
CA THR A 135 -3.41 13.81 -15.19
C THR A 135 -1.97 14.22 -15.53
N GLY A 136 -1.59 15.48 -15.34
CA GLY A 136 -0.23 15.96 -15.58
C GLY A 136 0.80 15.36 -14.62
N LEU A 137 0.46 15.28 -13.32
CA LEU A 137 1.32 14.63 -12.33
C LEU A 137 1.42 13.11 -12.59
N ALA A 138 0.30 12.47 -12.92
CA ALA A 138 0.28 11.05 -13.23
C ALA A 138 1.09 10.70 -14.49
N ALA A 139 1.00 11.53 -15.53
CA ALA A 139 1.80 11.38 -16.75
C ALA A 139 3.30 11.46 -16.46
N GLY A 140 3.72 12.39 -15.60
CA GLY A 140 5.11 12.52 -15.18
C GLY A 140 5.64 11.27 -14.47
N LEU A 141 4.83 10.67 -13.59
CA LEU A 141 5.20 9.46 -12.85
C LEU A 141 5.23 8.20 -13.73
N LEU A 142 4.34 8.12 -14.72
CA LEU A 142 4.35 7.05 -15.74
C LEU A 142 5.45 7.23 -16.81
N GLY A 143 6.22 8.32 -16.74
CA GLY A 143 7.28 8.63 -17.71
C GLY A 143 6.78 9.12 -19.07
N TYR A 144 5.53 9.56 -19.16
CA TYR A 144 4.97 10.19 -20.35
C TYR A 144 5.43 11.64 -20.47
N ARG A 145 5.65 12.09 -21.72
CA ARG A 145 6.08 13.48 -22.01
C ARG A 145 4.90 14.45 -22.09
N ASP A 146 3.68 13.95 -22.15
CA ASP A 146 2.45 14.73 -22.27
C ASP A 146 1.33 14.13 -21.41
N SER A 147 0.62 15.01 -20.71
CA SER A 147 -0.59 14.72 -19.95
C SER A 147 -1.71 14.08 -20.80
N GLY A 148 -1.80 14.41 -22.09
CA GLY A 148 -2.80 13.84 -22.99
C GLY A 148 -2.66 12.33 -23.26
N SER A 149 -1.58 11.71 -22.77
CA SER A 149 -1.36 10.26 -22.86
C SER A 149 -1.98 9.46 -21.72
N VAL A 150 -2.49 10.13 -20.67
CA VAL A 150 -3.19 9.51 -19.54
C VAL A 150 -4.69 9.66 -19.77
N ASP A 151 -5.40 8.54 -19.86
CA ASP A 151 -6.86 8.53 -19.91
C ASP A 151 -7.43 8.85 -18.51
N PRO A 152 -8.15 9.97 -18.33
CA PRO A 152 -8.67 10.37 -17.02
C PRO A 152 -9.70 9.40 -16.42
N GLY A 153 -10.33 8.56 -17.25
CA GLY A 153 -11.32 7.58 -16.85
C GLY A 153 -10.75 6.18 -16.59
N ARG A 154 -9.47 5.94 -16.88
CA ARG A 154 -8.82 4.64 -16.70
C ARG A 154 -8.26 4.50 -15.29
N ASP A 155 -8.30 3.27 -14.74
CA ASP A 155 -7.79 2.99 -13.39
C ASP A 155 -6.26 3.20 -13.34
N PHE A 156 -5.75 3.83 -12.29
CA PHE A 156 -4.31 4.03 -12.11
C PHE A 156 -3.54 2.71 -12.16
N LEU A 157 -4.05 1.65 -11.54
CA LEU A 157 -3.43 0.33 -11.56
C LEU A 157 -3.45 -0.28 -12.97
N GLU A 158 -4.52 -0.05 -13.74
CA GLU A 158 -4.61 -0.46 -15.15
C GLU A 158 -3.59 0.24 -16.05
N MET A 159 -3.14 1.43 -15.64
CA MET A 159 -2.11 2.20 -16.31
C MET A 159 -0.69 1.85 -15.84
N GLY A 160 -0.56 0.96 -14.86
CA GLY A 160 0.74 0.51 -14.32
C GLY A 160 1.22 1.30 -13.11
N PHE A 161 0.35 2.03 -12.42
CA PHE A 161 0.71 2.57 -11.10
C PHE A 161 1.00 1.45 -10.12
N ASP A 162 2.03 1.64 -9.31
CA ASP A 162 2.32 0.82 -8.14
C ASP A 162 2.16 1.63 -6.83
N SER A 163 2.44 0.98 -5.70
CA SER A 163 2.36 1.59 -4.36
C SER A 163 3.29 2.80 -4.18
N LEU A 164 4.45 2.82 -4.85
CA LEU A 164 5.40 3.93 -4.75
C LEU A 164 4.92 5.13 -5.57
N MET A 165 4.47 4.89 -6.81
CA MET A 165 3.90 5.92 -7.67
C MET A 165 2.65 6.56 -7.06
N ALA A 166 1.79 5.76 -6.42
CA ALA A 166 0.63 6.28 -5.70
C ALA A 166 1.03 7.21 -4.53
N MET A 167 2.08 6.85 -3.79
CA MET A 167 2.61 7.69 -2.70
C MET A 167 3.21 9.00 -3.24
N GLU A 168 3.97 8.94 -4.33
CA GLU A 168 4.56 10.10 -4.99
C GLU A 168 3.48 11.03 -5.55
N LEU A 169 2.44 10.48 -6.20
CA LEU A 169 1.29 11.24 -6.71
C LEU A 169 0.54 11.95 -5.59
N ARG A 170 0.22 11.25 -4.49
CA ARG A 170 -0.42 11.84 -3.31
C ARG A 170 0.40 13.00 -2.76
N THR A 171 1.72 12.80 -2.63
CA THR A 171 2.62 13.82 -2.08
C THR A 171 2.63 15.06 -2.97
N ALA A 172 2.80 14.90 -4.28
CA ALA A 172 2.77 15.99 -5.24
C ALA A 172 1.42 16.73 -5.25
N LEU A 173 0.30 16.01 -5.16
CA LEU A 173 -1.03 16.60 -5.07
C LEU A 173 -1.25 17.37 -3.77
N GLY A 174 -0.77 16.86 -2.65
CA GLY A 174 -0.81 17.55 -1.36
C GLY A 174 -0.02 18.86 -1.40
N GLU A 175 1.15 18.85 -2.01
CA GLU A 175 1.98 20.04 -2.22
C GLU A 175 1.32 21.07 -3.15
N ALA A 176 0.71 20.62 -4.25
CA ALA A 176 0.05 21.50 -5.22
C ALA A 176 -1.24 22.14 -4.68
N THR A 177 -2.03 21.39 -3.91
CA THR A 177 -3.34 21.83 -3.41
C THR A 177 -3.29 22.45 -2.02
N GLY A 178 -2.23 22.17 -1.26
CA GLY A 178 -2.13 22.48 0.17
C GLY A 178 -3.10 21.68 1.03
N LEU A 179 -3.63 20.57 0.51
CA LEU A 179 -4.46 19.62 1.25
C LEU A 179 -3.58 18.57 1.93
N ARG A 180 -4.05 18.06 3.06
CA ARG A 180 -3.56 16.79 3.61
C ARG A 180 -4.41 15.68 3.00
N LEU A 181 -3.81 14.90 2.11
CA LEU A 181 -4.50 13.82 1.43
C LEU A 181 -4.22 12.48 2.14
N PRO A 182 -5.23 11.61 2.32
CA PRO A 182 -5.01 10.27 2.84
C PRO A 182 -4.00 9.46 1.99
N SER A 183 -3.25 8.55 2.60
CA SER A 183 -2.38 7.57 1.92
C SER A 183 -3.04 6.88 0.74
N MET A 184 -4.24 6.35 0.98
CA MET A 184 -4.97 5.51 0.06
C MET A 184 -5.80 6.33 -0.92
N VAL A 185 -5.70 7.66 -0.91
CA VAL A 185 -6.55 8.54 -1.74
C VAL A 185 -6.50 8.17 -3.23
N VAL A 186 -5.33 7.77 -3.74
CA VAL A 186 -5.16 7.37 -5.15
C VAL A 186 -5.85 6.02 -5.44
N PHE A 187 -5.88 5.12 -4.46
CA PHE A 187 -6.53 3.81 -4.58
C PHE A 187 -8.03 3.85 -4.29
N ASP A 188 -8.46 4.71 -3.36
CA ASP A 188 -9.85 4.97 -3.03
C ASP A 188 -10.53 5.71 -4.20
N HIS A 189 -9.79 6.60 -4.87
CA HIS A 189 -10.22 7.35 -6.06
C HIS A 189 -9.44 6.89 -7.28
N LYS A 190 -9.75 5.66 -7.69
CA LYS A 190 -9.11 4.83 -8.72
C LYS A 190 -8.71 5.50 -10.05
N THR A 191 -9.32 6.62 -10.42
CA THR A 191 -9.09 7.31 -11.71
C THR A 191 -8.74 8.77 -11.48
N ALA A 192 -8.07 9.40 -12.46
CA ALA A 192 -7.72 10.82 -12.35
C ALA A 192 -8.96 11.72 -12.24
N ALA A 193 -10.06 11.38 -12.92
CA ALA A 193 -11.34 12.08 -12.79
C ALA A 193 -11.94 11.95 -11.39
N ALA A 194 -11.99 10.73 -10.83
CA ALA A 194 -12.54 10.50 -9.49
C ALA A 194 -11.68 11.18 -8.39
N LEU A 195 -10.35 11.22 -8.59
CA LEU A 195 -9.44 11.90 -7.68
C LEU A 195 -9.59 13.43 -7.79
N ALA A 196 -9.82 13.97 -8.98
CA ALA A 196 -10.11 15.40 -9.19
C ALA A 196 -11.42 15.81 -8.48
N ASP A 197 -12.47 15.00 -8.56
CA ASP A 197 -13.73 15.21 -7.83
C ASP A 197 -13.51 15.24 -6.31
N HIS A 198 -12.70 14.31 -5.79
CA HIS A 198 -12.35 14.29 -4.37
C HIS A 198 -11.61 15.58 -3.94
N LEU A 199 -10.63 16.02 -4.73
CA LEU A 199 -9.88 17.25 -4.46
C LEU A 199 -10.79 18.47 -4.48
N HIS A 200 -11.74 18.52 -5.42
CA HIS A 200 -12.73 19.58 -5.52
C HIS A 200 -13.59 19.68 -4.26
N ALA A 201 -14.15 18.55 -3.81
CA ALA A 201 -14.95 18.48 -2.59
C ALA A 201 -14.17 18.88 -1.33
N GLN A 202 -12.91 18.45 -1.20
CA GLN A 202 -12.02 18.80 -0.09
C GLN A 202 -11.69 20.30 -0.05
N LEU A 203 -11.40 20.90 -1.21
CA LEU A 203 -11.12 22.34 -1.32
C LEU A 203 -12.36 23.16 -0.96
N ALA A 204 -13.56 22.75 -1.40
CA ALA A 204 -14.81 23.40 -1.05
C ALA A 204 -15.08 23.36 0.48
N ALA A 205 -14.86 22.19 1.11
CA ALA A 205 -15.00 22.03 2.55
C ALA A 205 -14.02 22.90 3.35
N ALA A 206 -12.76 23.02 2.90
CA ALA A 206 -11.76 23.86 3.52
C ALA A 206 -12.11 25.36 3.48
N VAL A 207 -12.75 25.82 2.39
CA VAL A 207 -13.25 27.20 2.26
C VAL A 207 -14.44 27.45 3.20
N ALA A 208 -15.36 26.50 3.33
CA ALA A 208 -16.49 26.61 4.25
C ALA A 208 -16.04 26.68 5.73
N ALA A 209 -15.06 25.86 6.13
CA ALA A 209 -14.51 25.86 7.49
C ALA A 209 -13.80 27.18 7.86
N THR A 210 -13.09 27.80 6.90
CA THR A 210 -12.43 29.10 7.09
C THR A 210 -13.39 30.30 7.03
N GLY A 211 -14.59 30.12 6.49
CA GLY A 211 -15.69 31.10 6.57
C GLY A 211 -16.39 31.09 7.93
N SER A 212 -16.68 29.90 8.47
CA SER A 212 -17.33 29.73 9.77
C SER A 212 -16.51 30.28 10.95
N ALA A 213 -15.19 30.07 10.94
CA ALA A 213 -14.29 30.58 11.98
C ALA A 213 -14.21 32.13 12.04
N ARG A 214 -14.46 32.82 10.92
CA ARG A 214 -14.48 34.30 10.86
C ARG A 214 -15.81 34.90 11.33
N SER A 215 -16.93 34.18 11.19
CA SER A 215 -18.22 34.66 11.74
C SER A 215 -18.30 34.52 13.27
N ALA A 216 -17.60 33.55 13.86
CA ALA A 216 -17.55 33.38 15.32
C ALA A 216 -16.71 34.44 16.04
N SER A 217 -15.75 35.09 15.37
CA SER A 217 -14.95 36.17 15.95
C SER A 217 -15.65 37.53 15.97
N ASP A 218 -16.69 37.73 15.16
CA ASP A 218 -17.44 38.99 15.09
C ASP A 218 -18.63 39.06 16.08
N THR A 219 -18.90 38.00 16.85
CA THR A 219 -20.07 37.94 17.75
C THR A 219 -19.77 38.16 19.25
N THR A 220 -18.53 38.47 19.66
CA THR A 220 -18.17 38.60 21.10
C THR A 220 -18.02 40.04 21.61
N GLY A 221 -18.54 41.03 20.89
CA GLY A 221 -18.68 42.39 21.41
C GLY A 221 -20.08 42.66 21.96
N THR A 222 -20.32 42.42 23.26
CA THR A 222 -21.15 43.24 24.19
C THR A 222 -21.62 42.43 25.42
N THR A 223 -21.54 43.05 26.60
CA THR A 223 -21.88 42.60 27.99
C THR A 223 -20.76 41.83 28.72
N GLY A 224 -20.20 42.19 29.88
CA GLY A 224 -20.44 43.29 30.81
C GLY A 224 -20.90 42.82 32.20
N HIS A 225 -20.06 42.19 33.04
CA HIS A 225 -20.08 42.33 34.52
C HIS A 225 -18.97 41.56 35.28
N HIS A 226 -18.50 42.20 36.35
CA HIS A 226 -17.74 41.82 37.57
C HIS A 226 -17.72 40.32 37.99
N ALA A 227 -16.74 39.77 38.71
CA ALA A 227 -15.90 40.30 39.80
C ALA A 227 -14.63 39.45 40.06
N ASP A 228 -13.69 40.08 40.77
CA ASP A 228 -12.43 39.62 41.35
C ASP A 228 -12.45 38.25 42.08
N ALA A 229 -11.33 37.51 42.02
CA ALA A 229 -10.39 37.44 43.15
C ALA A 229 -9.18 36.48 42.93
N THR A 230 -8.01 37.04 43.26
CA THR A 230 -6.78 36.41 43.82
C THR A 230 -5.68 35.88 42.91
N THR A 231 -4.67 36.72 42.75
CA THR A 231 -3.31 36.51 42.26
C THR A 231 -2.37 36.06 43.38
N VAL A 232 -1.53 35.04 43.12
CA VAL A 232 -0.12 34.92 43.60
C VAL A 232 0.65 34.18 42.48
N THR A 233 1.32 34.90 41.56
CA THR A 233 2.76 35.28 41.55
C THR A 233 3.69 34.08 41.28
N THR A 234 3.90 33.71 40.01
CA THR A 234 5.00 34.07 39.09
C THR A 234 6.37 33.44 39.37
N GLY A 235 6.81 32.62 38.41
CA GLY A 235 8.21 32.49 37.99
C GLY A 235 8.27 32.59 36.46
N THR A 236 8.57 33.79 35.95
CA THR A 236 8.98 34.11 34.56
C THR A 236 10.50 33.88 34.44
N THR A 237 11.09 33.34 33.38
CA THR A 237 11.35 33.86 32.00
C THR A 237 12.12 32.73 31.25
N THR A 238 12.18 32.53 29.93
CA THR A 238 12.22 33.41 28.74
C THR A 238 11.98 32.53 27.47
N PRO A 239 11.60 33.10 26.31
CA PRO A 239 11.02 32.39 25.17
C PRO A 239 12.04 32.08 24.05
N GLY A 240 11.88 30.91 23.43
CA GLY A 240 12.51 30.55 22.15
C GLY A 240 11.42 30.11 21.17
N GLY A 241 11.01 31.01 20.29
CA GLY A 241 10.02 30.74 19.24
C GLY A 241 10.61 29.92 18.11
N GLY A 242 10.24 28.64 18.05
CA GLY A 242 10.06 27.93 16.78
C GLY A 242 8.60 28.08 16.33
N PRO A 243 8.27 28.00 15.02
CA PRO A 243 6.88 28.04 14.60
C PRO A 243 6.15 26.93 15.32
N ALA A 244 5.13 27.31 16.10
CA ALA A 244 4.25 26.38 16.77
C ALA A 244 3.73 25.40 15.69
N GLN A 245 4.12 24.13 15.82
CA GLN A 245 3.47 23.06 15.09
C GLN A 245 1.99 23.16 15.45
N VAL A 246 1.19 23.59 14.46
CA VAL A 246 -0.26 23.45 14.53
C VAL A 246 -0.53 21.97 14.82
N PRO A 247 -1.29 21.63 15.88
CA PRO A 247 -1.57 20.24 16.21
C PRO A 247 -2.13 19.53 14.98
N ALA A 248 -1.64 18.33 14.71
CA ALA A 248 -2.19 17.47 13.66
C ALA A 248 -3.71 17.37 13.85
N ALA A 249 -4.49 17.51 12.77
CA ALA A 249 -5.91 17.21 12.81
C ALA A 249 -6.08 15.78 13.39
N PRO A 250 -7.01 15.56 14.33
CA PRO A 250 -7.07 14.30 15.04
C PRO A 250 -7.41 13.19 14.05
N SER A 251 -6.57 12.15 13.99
CA SER A 251 -6.96 10.88 13.38
C SER A 251 -8.31 10.42 13.95
N ASP A 252 -9.13 9.77 13.13
CA ASP A 252 -10.45 9.24 13.53
C ASP A 252 -10.35 8.58 14.92
N THR A 253 -11.24 8.94 15.85
CA THR A 253 -11.21 8.47 17.25
C THR A 253 -11.20 6.95 17.32
N LEU A 254 -11.88 6.26 16.39
CA LEU A 254 -11.87 4.81 16.32
C LEU A 254 -10.47 4.25 16.01
N SER A 255 -9.75 4.89 15.09
CA SER A 255 -8.39 4.50 14.70
C SER A 255 -7.39 4.72 15.82
N GLN A 256 -7.55 5.79 16.60
CA GLN A 256 -6.73 6.03 17.80
C GLN A 256 -6.95 4.94 18.86
N LEU A 257 -8.22 4.66 19.18
CA LEU A 257 -8.57 3.62 20.16
C LEU A 257 -8.10 2.23 19.72
N PHE A 258 -8.22 1.91 18.44
CA PHE A 258 -7.74 0.65 17.89
C PHE A 258 -6.22 0.54 17.97
N ARG A 259 -5.49 1.60 17.61
CA ARG A 259 -4.02 1.65 17.72
C ARG A 259 -3.55 1.50 19.16
N GLU A 260 -4.15 2.23 20.09
CA GLU A 260 -3.85 2.11 21.53
C GLU A 260 -4.10 0.70 22.04
N ALA A 261 -5.19 0.08 21.61
CA ALA A 261 -5.52 -1.29 21.99
C ALA A 261 -4.56 -2.32 21.40
N LEU A 262 -4.05 -2.15 20.17
CA LEU A 262 -3.02 -3.04 19.63
C LEU A 262 -1.70 -2.93 20.41
N LEU A 263 -1.28 -1.70 20.74
CA LEU A 263 0.00 -1.46 21.39
C LEU A 263 -0.02 -1.89 22.86
N ASN A 264 -1.08 -1.55 23.59
CA ASN A 264 -1.10 -1.61 25.06
C ASN A 264 -2.29 -2.40 25.62
N GLY A 265 -3.24 -2.83 24.78
CA GLY A 265 -4.50 -3.41 25.20
C GLY A 265 -4.69 -4.88 24.77
N PRO A 266 -5.78 -5.50 25.23
CA PRO A 266 -6.17 -6.84 24.78
C PRO A 266 -6.79 -6.78 23.37
N MET A 267 -6.17 -7.48 22.41
CA MET A 267 -6.60 -7.53 21.00
C MET A 267 -8.08 -7.91 20.84
N GLU A 268 -8.54 -8.89 21.61
CA GLU A 268 -9.93 -9.35 21.60
C GLU A 268 -10.93 -8.19 21.82
N LYS A 269 -10.61 -7.25 22.72
CA LYS A 269 -11.48 -6.09 22.97
C LYS A 269 -11.42 -5.09 21.83
N ALA A 270 -10.26 -4.91 21.21
CA ALA A 270 -10.10 -4.06 20.03
C ALA A 270 -10.98 -4.56 18.87
N MET A 271 -10.92 -5.86 18.59
CA MET A 271 -11.74 -6.50 17.56
C MET A 271 -13.23 -6.49 17.92
N THR A 272 -13.58 -6.70 19.19
CA THR A 272 -14.97 -6.58 19.68
C THR A 272 -15.52 -5.17 19.44
N MET A 273 -14.73 -4.14 19.69
CA MET A 273 -15.10 -2.75 19.39
C MET A 273 -15.33 -2.54 17.90
N LEU A 274 -14.40 -2.98 17.03
CA LEU A 274 -14.57 -2.86 15.59
C LEU A 274 -15.82 -3.56 15.08
N ASN A 275 -16.12 -4.75 15.61
CA ASN A 275 -17.33 -5.50 15.29
C ASN A 275 -18.60 -4.75 15.70
N ALA A 276 -18.64 -4.19 16.90
CA ALA A 276 -19.80 -3.44 17.38
C ALA A 276 -20.07 -2.18 16.53
N VAL A 277 -19.02 -1.47 16.11
CA VAL A 277 -19.17 -0.32 15.20
C VAL A 277 -19.57 -0.79 13.81
N ALA A 278 -19.02 -1.90 13.31
CA ALA A 278 -19.40 -2.47 12.03
C ALA A 278 -20.88 -2.90 11.97
N ASP A 279 -21.49 -3.29 13.09
CA ASP A 279 -22.92 -3.60 13.21
C ASP A 279 -23.84 -2.38 13.06
N THR A 280 -23.29 -1.15 13.07
CA THR A 280 -24.05 0.08 12.80
C THR A 280 -24.02 0.52 11.33
N ARG A 281 -23.17 -0.11 10.50
CA ARG A 281 -23.07 0.23 9.08
C ARG A 281 -24.20 -0.40 8.27
N PRO A 282 -24.61 0.23 7.15
CA PRO A 282 -25.50 -0.41 6.18
C PRO A 282 -24.98 -1.78 5.77
N SER A 283 -25.89 -2.73 5.53
CA SER A 283 -25.53 -4.10 5.14
C SER A 283 -26.35 -4.60 3.96
N PHE A 284 -25.78 -5.52 3.18
CA PHE A 284 -26.44 -6.23 2.09
C PHE A 284 -26.57 -7.72 2.40
N THR A 285 -27.62 -8.36 1.87
CA THR A 285 -27.92 -9.80 2.04
C THR A 285 -27.74 -10.60 0.75
N SER A 286 -27.66 -9.93 -0.39
CA SER A 286 -27.37 -10.53 -1.70
C SER A 286 -26.79 -9.50 -2.67
N THR A 287 -26.39 -9.92 -3.87
CA THR A 287 -25.97 -9.00 -4.95
C THR A 287 -27.07 -8.06 -5.40
N ALA A 288 -28.34 -8.44 -5.26
CA ALA A 288 -29.48 -7.62 -5.63
C ALA A 288 -29.67 -6.36 -4.75
N ASP A 289 -29.09 -6.36 -3.54
CA ASP A 289 -29.16 -5.21 -2.63
C ASP A 289 -28.09 -4.14 -2.94
N LEU A 290 -27.12 -4.47 -3.79
CA LEU A 290 -26.04 -3.56 -4.16
C LEU A 290 -26.41 -2.74 -5.41
N PRO A 291 -26.14 -1.42 -5.41
CA PRO A 291 -26.36 -0.58 -6.58
C PRO A 291 -25.42 -0.97 -7.75
N GLU A 292 -24.21 -1.41 -7.43
CA GLU A 292 -23.21 -1.91 -8.37
C GLU A 292 -22.38 -3.00 -7.69
N LEU A 293 -21.91 -3.99 -8.45
CA LEU A 293 -20.95 -4.97 -7.97
C LEU A 293 -19.58 -4.31 -7.73
N PRO A 294 -18.73 -4.88 -6.86
CA PRO A 294 -17.34 -4.46 -6.75
C PRO A 294 -16.65 -4.53 -8.12
N LYS A 295 -16.34 -3.36 -8.68
CA LYS A 295 -15.77 -3.27 -10.02
C LYS A 295 -14.38 -3.93 -10.05
N PRO A 296 -14.18 -4.99 -10.85
CA PRO A 296 -12.88 -5.60 -11.04
C PRO A 296 -11.90 -4.57 -11.63
N VAL A 297 -10.69 -4.54 -11.10
CA VAL A 297 -9.60 -3.70 -11.63
C VAL A 297 -8.70 -4.58 -12.47
N ARG A 298 -8.49 -4.22 -13.74
CA ARG A 298 -7.60 -4.99 -14.60
C ARG A 298 -6.14 -4.67 -14.27
N LEU A 299 -5.38 -5.65 -13.81
CA LEU A 299 -3.98 -5.45 -13.43
C LEU A 299 -3.02 -5.77 -14.57
N MET A 300 -3.43 -6.68 -15.46
CA MET A 300 -2.67 -7.07 -16.63
C MET A 300 -3.63 -7.47 -17.75
N ASP A 301 -3.37 -6.97 -18.97
CA ASP A 301 -4.04 -7.44 -20.17
C ASP A 301 -3.41 -8.75 -20.66
N GLY A 302 -4.20 -9.58 -21.33
CA GLY A 302 -3.69 -10.79 -21.96
C GLY A 302 -4.67 -11.37 -22.97
N PRO A 303 -4.29 -12.46 -23.65
CA PRO A 303 -5.11 -13.02 -24.71
C PRO A 303 -6.47 -13.49 -24.18
N THR A 304 -7.55 -13.15 -24.88
CA THR A 304 -8.93 -13.35 -24.43
C THR A 304 -9.35 -14.82 -24.33
N GLU A 305 -8.68 -15.68 -25.10
CA GLU A 305 -8.90 -17.12 -25.17
C GLU A 305 -8.19 -17.91 -24.05
N ARG A 306 -7.31 -17.26 -23.29
CA ARG A 306 -6.56 -17.87 -22.21
C ARG A 306 -7.34 -17.80 -20.89
N THR A 307 -7.08 -18.76 -20.01
CA THR A 307 -7.64 -18.75 -18.66
C THR A 307 -7.23 -17.46 -17.92
N ARG A 308 -8.20 -16.66 -17.45
CA ARG A 308 -7.95 -15.43 -16.70
C ARG A 308 -7.60 -15.74 -15.24
N LEU A 309 -6.72 -14.94 -14.65
CA LEU A 309 -6.42 -14.99 -13.22
C LEU A 309 -7.16 -13.86 -12.50
N ILE A 310 -8.01 -14.22 -11.54
CA ILE A 310 -8.86 -13.25 -10.81
C ILE A 310 -8.51 -13.31 -9.33
N CYS A 311 -7.88 -12.25 -8.82
CA CYS A 311 -7.36 -12.17 -7.47
C CYS A 311 -8.33 -11.45 -6.52
N LEU A 312 -8.79 -12.12 -5.46
CA LEU A 312 -9.60 -11.49 -4.43
C LEU A 312 -8.72 -10.82 -3.37
N SER A 313 -9.00 -9.55 -3.06
CA SER A 313 -8.30 -8.80 -2.01
C SER A 313 -8.46 -9.45 -0.63
N THR A 314 -7.43 -9.30 0.21
CA THR A 314 -7.49 -9.73 1.61
C THR A 314 -8.32 -8.75 2.45
N PRO A 315 -9.13 -9.22 3.43
CA PRO A 315 -9.97 -8.37 4.27
C PRO A 315 -9.22 -7.63 5.39
N MET A 316 -8.02 -7.14 5.11
CA MET A 316 -7.22 -6.35 6.04
C MET A 316 -7.38 -4.85 5.74
N ALA A 317 -7.14 -3.98 6.72
CA ALA A 317 -7.19 -2.53 6.48
C ALA A 317 -6.10 -2.06 5.48
N THR A 318 -4.96 -2.75 5.47
CA THR A 318 -3.89 -2.68 4.45
C THR A 318 -4.14 -3.57 3.23
N GLY A 319 -5.35 -4.11 3.09
CA GLY A 319 -5.74 -4.93 1.96
C GLY A 319 -6.15 -4.10 0.76
N GLY A 320 -5.96 -4.65 -0.43
CA GLY A 320 -6.46 -4.03 -1.66
C GLY A 320 -5.99 -4.73 -2.92
N VAL A 321 -6.48 -4.23 -4.06
CA VAL A 321 -6.16 -4.82 -5.37
C VAL A 321 -4.67 -4.63 -5.71
N TYR A 322 -4.07 -3.53 -5.26
CA TYR A 322 -2.65 -3.21 -5.47
C TYR A 322 -1.68 -4.31 -4.98
N GLN A 323 -2.05 -5.10 -3.97
CA GLN A 323 -1.22 -6.20 -3.46
C GLN A 323 -0.90 -7.24 -4.55
N HIS A 324 -1.75 -7.32 -5.58
CA HIS A 324 -1.59 -8.24 -6.69
C HIS A 324 -0.92 -7.61 -7.92
N ALA A 325 -0.60 -6.31 -7.90
CA ALA A 325 -0.05 -5.62 -9.08
C ALA A 325 1.32 -6.18 -9.49
N ARG A 326 2.21 -6.42 -8.52
CA ARG A 326 3.57 -6.93 -8.81
C ARG A 326 3.56 -8.35 -9.37
N ILE A 327 2.75 -9.23 -8.81
CA ILE A 327 2.56 -10.58 -9.36
C ILE A 327 1.89 -10.54 -10.74
N ALA A 328 0.93 -9.63 -10.96
CA ALA A 328 0.28 -9.46 -12.26
C ALA A 328 1.26 -9.05 -13.37
N GLY A 329 2.28 -8.23 -13.05
CA GLY A 329 3.35 -7.85 -13.96
C GLY A 329 4.09 -9.04 -14.59
N HIS A 330 4.18 -10.17 -13.90
CA HIS A 330 4.82 -11.39 -14.41
C HIS A 330 3.95 -12.21 -15.38
N PHE A 331 2.71 -11.79 -15.63
CA PHE A 331 1.81 -12.42 -16.59
C PHE A 331 1.69 -11.63 -17.91
N GLU A 332 2.51 -10.59 -18.12
CA GLU A 332 2.54 -9.82 -19.36
C GLU A 332 2.67 -10.74 -20.59
N GLY A 333 1.72 -10.62 -21.53
CA GLY A 333 1.66 -11.45 -22.73
C GLY A 333 1.24 -12.91 -22.50
N LEU A 334 1.03 -13.34 -21.24
CA LEU A 334 0.65 -14.72 -20.90
C LEU A 334 -0.87 -14.86 -20.69
N ARG A 335 -1.46 -14.02 -19.83
CA ARG A 335 -2.91 -14.06 -19.51
C ARG A 335 -3.37 -12.76 -18.85
N GLY A 336 -4.67 -12.48 -18.97
CA GLY A 336 -5.29 -11.38 -18.26
C GLY A 336 -5.33 -11.64 -16.75
N VAL A 337 -4.96 -10.62 -15.97
CA VAL A 337 -5.03 -10.64 -14.50
C VAL A 337 -5.91 -9.50 -14.02
N SER A 338 -6.86 -9.79 -13.14
CA SER A 338 -7.73 -8.77 -12.53
C SER A 338 -7.75 -8.95 -11.02
N GLY A 339 -7.90 -7.85 -10.28
CA GLY A 339 -8.13 -7.88 -8.85
C GLY A 339 -9.54 -7.41 -8.51
N ILE A 340 -10.18 -8.08 -7.54
CA ILE A 340 -11.51 -7.73 -7.06
C ILE A 340 -11.37 -7.10 -5.67
N PRO A 341 -11.75 -5.82 -5.51
CA PRO A 341 -11.78 -5.19 -4.20
C PRO A 341 -12.91 -5.80 -3.36
N LEU A 342 -12.77 -5.75 -2.03
CA LEU A 342 -13.83 -6.20 -1.14
C LEU A 342 -14.84 -5.07 -0.88
N PRO A 343 -16.14 -5.38 -0.89
CA PRO A 343 -17.17 -4.39 -0.56
C PRO A 343 -17.04 -3.95 0.90
N GLY A 344 -17.30 -2.66 1.14
CA GLY A 344 -17.30 -2.06 2.46
C GLY A 344 -16.00 -1.35 2.81
N PHE A 345 -14.91 -1.56 2.09
CA PHE A 345 -13.62 -0.93 2.40
C PHE A 345 -13.53 0.54 1.97
N ILE A 346 -14.51 1.02 1.21
CA ILE A 346 -14.67 2.44 0.87
C ILE A 346 -15.74 3.07 1.77
N ARG A 347 -15.54 4.34 2.14
CA ARG A 347 -16.49 5.11 2.95
C ARG A 347 -17.87 5.14 2.29
N GLY A 348 -18.89 4.79 3.08
CA GLY A 348 -20.30 4.81 2.64
C GLY A 348 -20.77 3.49 2.02
N GLU A 349 -19.87 2.55 1.72
CA GLU A 349 -20.28 1.24 1.23
C GLU A 349 -20.94 0.39 2.32
N SER A 350 -21.87 -0.47 1.89
CA SER A 350 -22.51 -1.48 2.72
C SER A 350 -21.57 -2.66 2.99
N LEU A 351 -21.75 -3.32 4.13
CA LEU A 351 -21.05 -4.54 4.51
C LEU A 351 -21.88 -5.80 4.23
N PRO A 352 -21.27 -6.97 3.99
CA PRO A 352 -22.03 -8.21 3.90
C PRO A 352 -22.69 -8.52 5.25
N ALA A 353 -23.97 -8.88 5.22
CA ALA A 353 -24.69 -9.34 6.40
C ALA A 353 -24.31 -10.78 6.79
N THR A 354 -23.99 -11.62 5.79
CA THR A 354 -23.63 -13.04 5.98
C THR A 354 -22.49 -13.46 5.06
N ASN A 355 -21.92 -14.64 5.31
CA ASN A 355 -20.85 -15.22 4.49
C ASN A 355 -21.33 -15.55 3.10
N GLU A 356 -22.58 -16.02 2.98
CA GLU A 356 -23.21 -16.35 1.72
C GLU A 356 -23.34 -15.09 0.86
N ALA A 357 -23.79 -13.98 1.45
CA ALA A 357 -23.87 -12.69 0.76
C ALA A 357 -22.48 -12.22 0.27
N ALA A 358 -21.45 -12.35 1.11
CA ALA A 358 -20.08 -12.02 0.70
C ALA A 358 -19.57 -12.92 -0.44
N ALA A 359 -19.79 -14.24 -0.35
CA ALA A 359 -19.36 -15.20 -1.35
C ALA A 359 -20.09 -14.99 -2.69
N GLU A 360 -21.40 -14.72 -2.66
CA GLU A 360 -22.23 -14.43 -3.84
C GLU A 360 -21.74 -13.18 -4.56
N VAL A 361 -21.50 -12.08 -3.83
CA VAL A 361 -21.00 -10.82 -4.42
C VAL A 361 -19.63 -11.00 -5.07
N LEU A 362 -18.72 -11.72 -4.40
CA LEU A 362 -17.39 -11.97 -4.94
C LEU A 362 -17.43 -12.94 -6.14
N ALA A 363 -18.34 -13.92 -6.13
CA ALA A 363 -18.59 -14.81 -7.25
C ALA A 363 -19.13 -14.06 -8.49
N ASP A 364 -20.11 -13.18 -8.31
CA ASP A 364 -20.67 -12.38 -9.41
C ASP A 364 -19.64 -11.37 -9.96
N ALA A 365 -18.87 -10.72 -9.08
CA ALA A 365 -17.75 -9.87 -9.51
C ALA A 365 -16.68 -10.66 -10.28
N ALA A 366 -16.41 -11.92 -9.89
CA ALA A 366 -15.50 -12.79 -10.62
C ALA A 366 -16.03 -13.19 -11.98
N LEU A 367 -17.33 -13.49 -12.12
CA LEU A 367 -17.94 -13.76 -13.42
C LEU A 367 -17.86 -12.55 -14.34
N ALA A 368 -18.10 -11.34 -13.81
CA ALA A 368 -17.93 -10.10 -14.56
C ALA A 368 -16.47 -9.91 -15.01
N ALA A 369 -15.49 -10.21 -14.15
CA ALA A 369 -14.06 -10.14 -14.50
C ALA A 369 -13.64 -11.21 -15.52
N ALA A 370 -14.25 -12.40 -15.45
CA ALA A 370 -14.00 -13.50 -16.37
C ALA A 370 -14.48 -13.20 -17.79
N ASP A 371 -15.60 -12.45 -17.93
CA ASP A 371 -16.14 -12.02 -19.22
C ASP A 371 -16.32 -13.19 -20.19
N GLY A 372 -16.86 -14.30 -19.67
CA GLY A 372 -17.10 -15.55 -20.41
C GLY A 372 -15.86 -16.42 -20.67
N ALA A 373 -14.64 -15.95 -20.38
CA ALA A 373 -13.44 -16.76 -20.49
C ALA A 373 -13.33 -17.77 -19.33
N PRO A 374 -12.64 -18.92 -19.52
CA PRO A 374 -12.22 -19.76 -18.40
C PRO A 374 -11.42 -18.93 -17.38
N PHE A 375 -11.57 -19.20 -16.09
CA PHE A 375 -10.91 -18.41 -15.07
C PHE A 375 -10.47 -19.24 -13.86
N VAL A 376 -9.44 -18.74 -13.19
CA VAL A 376 -8.94 -19.22 -11.91
C VAL A 376 -9.14 -18.12 -10.88
N LEU A 377 -9.68 -18.49 -9.72
CA LEU A 377 -9.75 -17.60 -8.56
C LEU A 377 -8.46 -17.72 -7.75
N ALA A 378 -7.94 -16.61 -7.28
CA ALA A 378 -6.75 -16.58 -6.44
C ALA A 378 -6.98 -15.68 -5.23
N GLY A 379 -6.33 -15.98 -4.11
CA GLY A 379 -6.39 -15.12 -2.94
C GLY A 379 -5.15 -15.27 -2.07
N TYR A 380 -4.64 -14.14 -1.60
CA TYR A 380 -3.52 -14.07 -0.67
C TYR A 380 -3.99 -13.95 0.76
N SER A 381 -3.36 -14.71 1.66
CA SER A 381 -3.72 -14.76 3.07
C SER A 381 -5.21 -15.11 3.24
N ALA A 382 -5.96 -14.36 4.05
CA ALA A 382 -7.41 -14.51 4.21
C ALA A 382 -8.21 -14.28 2.91
N GLY A 383 -7.65 -13.61 1.89
CA GLY A 383 -8.24 -13.55 0.55
C GLY A 383 -8.42 -14.94 -0.08
N GLY A 384 -7.60 -15.93 0.29
CA GLY A 384 -7.77 -17.32 -0.16
C GLY A 384 -9.03 -17.99 0.36
N ILE A 385 -9.45 -17.67 1.60
CA ILE A 385 -10.74 -18.11 2.17
C ILE A 385 -11.89 -17.57 1.34
N LEU A 386 -11.82 -16.29 0.97
CA LEU A 386 -12.82 -15.65 0.13
C LEU A 386 -12.84 -16.24 -1.29
N ALA A 387 -11.67 -16.51 -1.88
CA ALA A 387 -11.55 -17.12 -3.20
C ALA A 387 -12.14 -18.53 -3.23
N HIS A 388 -11.89 -19.31 -2.18
CA HIS A 388 -12.47 -20.64 -2.00
C HIS A 388 -13.99 -20.56 -1.84
N ALA A 389 -14.50 -19.66 -1.00
CA ALA A 389 -15.92 -19.49 -0.78
C ALA A 389 -16.67 -19.03 -2.04
N ALA A 390 -16.12 -18.07 -2.79
CA ALA A 390 -16.66 -17.65 -4.08
C ALA A 390 -16.67 -18.79 -5.10
N ALA A 391 -15.60 -19.61 -5.15
CA ALA A 391 -15.56 -20.80 -6.00
C ALA A 391 -16.66 -21.81 -5.64
N MET A 392 -16.91 -22.03 -4.35
CA MET A 392 -18.00 -22.89 -3.89
C MET A 392 -19.38 -22.34 -4.23
N ASP A 393 -19.59 -21.02 -4.11
CA ASP A 393 -20.83 -20.38 -4.53
C ASP A 393 -21.11 -20.62 -6.02
N LEU A 394 -20.10 -20.39 -6.86
CA LEU A 394 -20.16 -20.65 -8.30
C LEU A 394 -20.51 -22.11 -8.59
N GLU A 395 -19.85 -23.07 -7.94
CA GLU A 395 -20.10 -24.49 -8.17
C GLU A 395 -21.52 -24.93 -7.80
N ARG A 396 -22.09 -24.35 -6.73
CA ARG A 396 -23.51 -24.59 -6.36
C ARG A 396 -24.46 -24.07 -7.43
N ARG A 397 -24.09 -22.99 -8.13
CA ARG A 397 -24.84 -22.39 -9.23
C ARG A 397 -24.55 -23.03 -10.59
N GLY A 398 -23.75 -24.10 -10.62
CA GLY A 398 -23.42 -24.83 -11.83
C GLY A 398 -22.31 -24.22 -12.68
N VAL A 399 -21.62 -23.19 -12.19
CA VAL A 399 -20.44 -22.60 -12.85
C VAL A 399 -19.19 -23.11 -12.17
N ARG A 400 -18.25 -23.66 -12.94
CA ARG A 400 -17.02 -24.22 -12.37
C ARG A 400 -15.81 -23.38 -12.77
N PRO A 401 -15.10 -22.74 -11.83
CA PRO A 401 -13.80 -22.16 -12.13
C PRO A 401 -12.81 -23.26 -12.53
N ALA A 402 -11.84 -22.94 -13.38
CA ALA A 402 -10.81 -23.88 -13.80
C ALA A 402 -9.95 -24.36 -12.62
N GLY A 403 -9.81 -23.52 -11.58
CA GLY A 403 -9.11 -23.85 -10.34
C GLY A 403 -9.15 -22.72 -9.32
N VAL A 404 -8.60 -22.99 -8.14
CA VAL A 404 -8.38 -22.00 -7.08
C VAL A 404 -6.91 -21.98 -6.65
N VAL A 405 -6.33 -20.79 -6.48
CA VAL A 405 -4.98 -20.60 -5.93
C VAL A 405 -5.07 -20.00 -4.53
N LEU A 406 -4.49 -20.70 -3.56
CA LEU A 406 -4.34 -20.25 -2.18
C LEU A 406 -2.90 -19.81 -1.98
N MET A 407 -2.67 -18.53 -1.72
CA MET A 407 -1.33 -17.95 -1.52
C MET A 407 -1.10 -17.70 -0.03
N ASP A 408 -0.39 -18.63 0.61
CA ASP A 408 -0.09 -18.66 2.04
C ASP A 408 -1.33 -18.41 2.93
N SER A 409 -2.42 -19.11 2.61
CA SER A 409 -3.71 -18.93 3.26
C SER A 409 -3.88 -19.89 4.45
N TYR A 410 -4.02 -19.32 5.64
CA TYR A 410 -4.22 -20.08 6.88
C TYR A 410 -5.67 -20.56 7.03
N LEU A 411 -5.84 -21.73 7.63
CA LEU A 411 -7.17 -22.14 8.11
C LEU A 411 -7.57 -21.24 9.30
N PRO A 412 -8.86 -20.86 9.42
CA PRO A 412 -9.30 -19.94 10.48
C PRO A 412 -9.07 -20.44 11.91
N ASP A 413 -8.94 -21.74 12.12
CA ASP A 413 -8.78 -22.38 13.44
C ASP A 413 -7.30 -22.40 13.92
N VAL A 414 -6.35 -21.93 13.10
CA VAL A 414 -4.92 -21.94 13.41
C VAL A 414 -4.53 -20.70 14.23
N SER A 415 -4.95 -20.71 15.51
CA SER A 415 -4.46 -19.94 16.68
C SER A 415 -4.44 -18.39 16.62
N GLY A 416 -5.02 -17.75 17.64
CA GLY A 416 -5.01 -16.29 17.80
C GLY A 416 -3.62 -15.64 17.87
N LEU A 417 -2.56 -16.38 18.22
CA LEU A 417 -1.18 -15.88 18.30
C LEU A 417 -0.61 -15.47 16.92
N LEU A 418 -0.97 -16.17 15.85
CA LEU A 418 -0.50 -15.88 14.49
C LEU A 418 -1.18 -14.62 13.93
N VAL A 419 -2.49 -14.46 14.20
CA VAL A 419 -3.27 -13.28 13.82
C VAL A 419 -2.81 -12.04 14.61
N ASP A 420 -2.47 -12.20 15.90
CA ASP A 420 -1.92 -11.12 16.72
C ASP A 420 -0.58 -10.62 16.18
N GLY A 421 0.32 -11.54 15.80
CA GLY A 421 1.59 -11.20 15.15
C GLY A 421 1.37 -10.48 13.82
N LEU A 422 0.45 -10.98 13.00
CA LEU A 422 0.11 -10.38 11.70
C LEU A 422 -0.45 -8.95 11.85
N LEU A 423 -1.37 -8.74 12.79
CA LEU A 423 -1.99 -7.44 13.06
C LEU A 423 -1.01 -6.44 13.68
N ARG A 424 -0.06 -6.89 14.51
CA ARG A 424 1.00 -6.01 15.02
C ARG A 424 1.93 -5.55 13.91
N THR A 425 2.36 -6.45 13.03
CA THR A 425 3.15 -6.09 11.85
C THR A 425 2.36 -5.17 10.90
N MET A 426 1.03 -5.27 10.86
CA MET A 426 0.18 -4.31 10.14
C MET A 426 0.32 -2.87 10.66
N LEU A 427 0.56 -2.65 11.97
CA LEU A 427 0.82 -1.30 12.50
C LEU A 427 2.17 -0.74 12.07
N ASP A 428 3.20 -1.58 11.97
CA ASP A 428 4.49 -1.13 11.47
C ASP A 428 4.35 -0.64 10.02
N MET A 429 3.46 -1.28 9.26
CA MET A 429 3.08 -0.86 7.90
C MET A 429 2.15 0.37 7.88
N GLU A 430 1.45 0.70 8.98
CA GLU A 430 0.51 1.84 9.05
C GLU A 430 1.20 3.18 8.77
N ALA A 431 2.47 3.32 9.19
CA ALA A 431 3.28 4.51 8.91
C ALA A 431 3.44 4.77 7.39
N THR A 432 3.42 3.70 6.59
CA THR A 432 3.45 3.76 5.12
C THR A 432 2.09 4.15 4.53
N PHE A 433 1.00 3.91 5.26
CA PHE A 433 -0.39 4.12 4.82
C PHE A 433 -1.14 5.21 5.60
N ASP A 434 -0.48 6.27 6.08
CA ASP A 434 -1.09 7.52 6.63
C ASP A 434 -2.26 7.32 7.63
N GLY A 435 -2.26 6.18 8.33
CA GLY A 435 -3.30 5.76 9.26
C GLY A 435 -4.51 5.07 8.61
N PHE A 436 -5.12 4.14 9.33
CA PHE A 436 -6.38 3.50 8.91
C PHE A 436 -7.59 4.41 9.19
N ASP A 437 -8.60 4.39 8.32
CA ASP A 437 -9.88 5.06 8.57
C ASP A 437 -10.92 4.12 9.18
N SER A 438 -12.02 4.67 9.70
CA SER A 438 -13.10 3.86 10.31
C SER A 438 -13.75 2.88 9.32
N ALA A 439 -13.84 3.22 8.02
CA ALA A 439 -14.42 2.33 7.03
C ALA A 439 -13.59 1.05 6.90
N ARG A 440 -12.27 1.17 6.69
CA ARG A 440 -11.36 0.01 6.58
C ARG A 440 -11.30 -0.80 7.87
N LEU A 441 -11.22 -0.15 9.03
CA LEU A 441 -11.17 -0.85 10.32
C LEU A 441 -12.45 -1.61 10.63
N THR A 442 -13.63 -1.01 10.41
CA THR A 442 -14.90 -1.70 10.65
C THR A 442 -15.16 -2.83 9.65
N SER A 443 -14.71 -2.68 8.40
CA SER A 443 -14.74 -3.77 7.41
C SER A 443 -13.85 -4.93 7.81
N MET A 444 -12.61 -4.65 8.23
CA MET A 444 -11.70 -5.66 8.77
C MET A 444 -12.33 -6.40 9.95
N GLY A 445 -12.98 -5.69 10.88
CA GLY A 445 -13.75 -6.29 11.97
C GLY A 445 -14.83 -7.25 11.47
N ARG A 446 -15.74 -6.75 10.61
CA ARG A 446 -16.84 -7.52 10.02
C ARG A 446 -16.33 -8.81 9.37
N TYR A 447 -15.37 -8.70 8.46
CA TYR A 447 -14.84 -9.85 7.74
C TYR A 447 -14.08 -10.80 8.67
N SER A 448 -13.30 -10.29 9.62
CA SER A 448 -12.59 -11.13 10.60
C SER A 448 -13.54 -12.03 11.38
N ARG A 449 -14.71 -11.52 11.79
CA ARG A 449 -15.77 -12.32 12.45
C ARG A 449 -16.34 -13.41 11.53
N MET A 450 -16.36 -13.16 10.23
CA MET A 450 -16.92 -14.05 9.22
C MET A 450 -15.95 -15.15 8.77
N LEU A 451 -14.63 -14.88 8.76
CA LEU A 451 -13.61 -15.78 8.23
C LEU A 451 -13.68 -17.22 8.75
N SER A 452 -13.99 -17.42 10.03
CA SER A 452 -14.10 -18.76 10.65
C SER A 452 -15.35 -19.54 10.29
N THR A 453 -16.30 -18.91 9.59
CA THR A 453 -17.62 -19.48 9.31
C THR A 453 -17.86 -19.70 7.81
N PHE A 454 -16.90 -19.36 6.95
CA PHE A 454 -16.96 -19.72 5.54
C PHE A 454 -16.85 -21.24 5.35
N PRO A 455 -17.58 -21.81 4.38
CA PRO A 455 -17.45 -23.23 4.08
C PRO A 455 -16.09 -23.51 3.40
N LEU A 456 -15.38 -24.52 3.91
CA LEU A 456 -14.06 -24.92 3.43
C LEU A 456 -14.03 -26.33 2.81
N GLU A 457 -15.14 -27.07 2.88
CA GLU A 457 -15.25 -28.44 2.36
C GLU A 457 -16.18 -28.52 1.15
N GLY A 458 -15.89 -29.42 0.22
CA GLY A 458 -16.78 -29.74 -0.90
C GLY A 458 -16.51 -28.98 -2.20
N LEU A 459 -15.43 -28.18 -2.27
CA LEU A 459 -14.97 -27.59 -3.53
C LEU A 459 -14.43 -28.69 -4.48
N ARG A 460 -14.94 -28.75 -5.72
CA ARG A 460 -14.48 -29.72 -6.72
C ARG A 460 -13.40 -29.17 -7.65
N ALA A 461 -13.28 -27.85 -7.81
CA ALA A 461 -12.22 -27.22 -8.57
C ALA A 461 -10.85 -27.63 -8.00
N PRO A 462 -9.85 -27.91 -8.86
CA PRO A 462 -8.50 -28.23 -8.38
C PRO A 462 -7.91 -27.02 -7.66
N VAL A 463 -7.13 -27.28 -6.62
CA VAL A 463 -6.52 -26.23 -5.79
C VAL A 463 -5.00 -26.31 -5.82
N LEU A 464 -4.36 -25.18 -6.13
CA LEU A 464 -2.93 -24.94 -5.94
C LEU A 464 -2.72 -24.19 -4.63
N PHE A 465 -1.89 -24.73 -3.75
CA PHE A 465 -1.47 -24.11 -2.51
C PHE A 465 -0.02 -23.64 -2.64
N LEU A 466 0.20 -22.32 -2.62
CA LEU A 466 1.52 -21.72 -2.56
C LEU A 466 1.89 -21.49 -1.10
N GLN A 467 2.93 -22.17 -0.61
CA GLN A 467 3.38 -22.14 0.78
C GLN A 467 4.68 -21.36 0.92
N CYS A 468 4.75 -20.44 1.88
CA CYS A 468 5.98 -19.73 2.18
C CYS A 468 7.04 -20.64 2.81
N ALA A 469 8.29 -20.51 2.36
CA ALA A 469 9.43 -21.26 2.89
C ALA A 469 10.11 -20.56 4.08
N ASN A 470 9.97 -19.24 4.20
CA ASN A 470 10.66 -18.44 5.21
C ASN A 470 9.69 -17.95 6.30
N PRO A 471 10.10 -17.95 7.58
CA PRO A 471 9.30 -17.37 8.66
C PRO A 471 9.18 -15.85 8.49
N PHE A 472 8.06 -15.29 8.93
CA PHE A 472 7.87 -13.84 8.99
C PHE A 472 8.38 -13.26 10.33
N PRO A 473 8.71 -11.96 10.40
CA PRO A 473 9.09 -11.31 11.65
C PRO A 473 8.04 -11.52 12.75
N GLY A 474 8.46 -12.04 13.91
CA GLY A 474 7.55 -12.36 15.03
C GLY A 474 6.97 -13.77 15.02
N ALA A 475 7.26 -14.60 14.01
CA ALA A 475 6.93 -16.03 14.05
C ALA A 475 7.73 -16.74 15.15
N ASP A 476 7.07 -17.54 15.98
CA ASP A 476 7.74 -18.40 16.95
C ASP A 476 8.34 -19.64 16.25
N THR A 477 9.62 -19.57 15.97
CA THR A 477 10.39 -20.66 15.35
C THR A 477 11.12 -21.53 16.37
N GLN A 478 11.12 -21.17 17.66
CA GLN A 478 11.94 -21.84 18.68
C GLN A 478 11.14 -22.87 19.47
N GLU A 479 9.90 -22.58 19.85
CA GLU A 479 9.05 -23.52 20.61
C GLU A 479 8.04 -24.25 19.73
N ALA A 480 7.52 -23.59 18.69
CA ALA A 480 6.42 -24.12 17.87
C ALA A 480 6.85 -24.80 16.54
N GLY A 481 8.16 -24.85 16.24
CA GLY A 481 8.68 -25.49 15.03
C GLY A 481 8.11 -24.88 13.75
N ASP A 482 7.40 -25.70 12.96
CA ASP A 482 6.78 -25.31 11.68
C ASP A 482 5.34 -24.78 11.83
N ALA A 483 4.85 -24.55 13.05
CA ALA A 483 3.48 -24.08 13.30
C ALA A 483 3.17 -22.69 12.72
N TRP A 484 4.19 -21.90 12.39
CA TRP A 484 4.05 -20.62 11.70
C TRP A 484 3.67 -20.78 10.22
N LYS A 485 3.86 -21.97 9.62
CA LYS A 485 3.59 -22.20 8.19
C LYS A 485 2.10 -22.36 7.94
N ALA A 486 1.60 -21.68 6.90
CA ALA A 486 0.29 -22.02 6.36
C ALA A 486 0.33 -23.43 5.76
N THR A 487 -0.57 -24.31 6.15
CA THR A 487 -0.64 -25.70 5.64
C THR A 487 -1.77 -25.88 4.63
N PRO A 488 -1.63 -26.78 3.64
CA PRO A 488 -2.73 -27.12 2.75
C PRO A 488 -3.95 -27.59 3.55
N TRP A 489 -5.14 -27.18 3.11
CA TRP A 489 -6.39 -27.41 3.83
C TRP A 489 -6.88 -28.86 3.70
N ASN A 490 -6.41 -29.59 2.69
CA ASN A 490 -6.62 -31.03 2.58
C ASN A 490 -5.50 -31.68 1.77
N ALA A 491 -5.40 -33.02 1.86
CA ALA A 491 -4.32 -33.80 1.26
C ALA A 491 -4.31 -33.84 -0.28
N THR A 492 -5.40 -33.40 -0.94
CA THR A 492 -5.49 -33.42 -2.41
C THR A 492 -4.95 -32.14 -3.06
N GLN A 493 -4.65 -31.11 -2.26
CA GLN A 493 -4.15 -29.85 -2.76
C GLN A 493 -2.69 -29.97 -3.22
N LEU A 494 -2.41 -29.45 -4.42
CA LEU A 494 -1.06 -29.41 -4.94
C LEU A 494 -0.28 -28.31 -4.22
N VAL A 495 0.81 -28.66 -3.54
CA VAL A 495 1.64 -27.68 -2.83
C VAL A 495 2.84 -27.25 -3.68
N ARG A 496 3.16 -25.96 -3.70
CA ARG A 496 4.41 -25.39 -4.21
C ARG A 496 5.02 -24.44 -3.19
N MET A 497 6.31 -24.59 -2.96
CA MET A 497 7.05 -23.70 -2.06
C MET A 497 7.44 -22.41 -2.78
N VAL A 498 7.38 -21.30 -2.05
CA VAL A 498 7.85 -19.98 -2.49
C VAL A 498 8.94 -19.51 -1.54
N GLY A 499 10.08 -19.05 -2.06
CA GLY A 499 11.24 -18.60 -1.30
C GLY A 499 11.06 -17.26 -0.58
N ALA A 500 9.90 -17.01 0.00
CA ALA A 500 9.52 -15.77 0.68
C ALA A 500 8.85 -16.08 2.03
N ASN A 501 8.59 -15.03 2.80
CA ASN A 501 7.72 -15.11 3.98
C ASN A 501 6.31 -14.61 3.65
N HIS A 502 5.39 -14.73 4.61
CA HIS A 502 4.00 -14.33 4.42
C HIS A 502 3.85 -12.92 3.82
N PHE A 503 4.58 -11.94 4.34
CA PHE A 503 4.47 -10.53 3.90
C PHE A 503 5.18 -10.26 2.58
N THR A 504 6.33 -10.90 2.34
CA THR A 504 7.13 -10.64 1.13
C THR A 504 6.74 -11.52 -0.06
N MET A 505 5.80 -12.45 0.11
CA MET A 505 5.36 -13.40 -0.92
C MET A 505 4.90 -12.74 -2.22
N LEU A 506 4.08 -11.69 -2.14
CA LEU A 506 3.61 -10.94 -3.32
C LEU A 506 4.54 -9.80 -3.73
N GLU A 507 5.65 -9.62 -2.99
CA GLU A 507 6.66 -8.61 -3.27
C GLU A 507 7.92 -9.27 -3.84
N GLU A 508 8.82 -9.72 -2.96
CA GLU A 508 10.05 -10.43 -3.30
C GLU A 508 9.76 -11.80 -3.95
N GLY A 509 8.72 -12.49 -3.49
CA GLY A 509 8.30 -13.80 -4.00
C GLY A 509 7.40 -13.76 -5.24
N ALA A 510 7.10 -12.58 -5.79
CA ALA A 510 6.08 -12.42 -6.83
C ALA A 510 6.37 -13.24 -8.08
N ALA A 511 7.63 -13.25 -8.52
CA ALA A 511 8.06 -13.99 -9.71
C ALA A 511 7.90 -15.51 -9.53
N ASP A 512 8.26 -16.03 -8.34
CA ASP A 512 8.14 -17.44 -8.01
C ASP A 512 6.67 -17.87 -7.96
N CYS A 513 5.82 -17.05 -7.33
CA CYS A 513 4.38 -17.26 -7.30
C CYS A 513 3.80 -17.31 -8.72
N ALA A 514 4.11 -16.32 -9.56
CA ALA A 514 3.63 -16.26 -10.93
C ALA A 514 4.05 -17.47 -11.76
N ARG A 515 5.32 -17.90 -11.66
CA ARG A 515 5.79 -19.12 -12.36
C ARG A 515 5.07 -20.38 -11.91
N ALA A 516 4.86 -20.53 -10.61
CA ALA A 516 4.14 -21.69 -10.06
C ALA A 516 2.68 -21.73 -10.52
N ILE A 517 2.00 -20.58 -10.49
CA ILE A 517 0.61 -20.43 -10.96
C ILE A 517 0.54 -20.70 -12.46
N GLU A 518 1.38 -20.06 -13.28
CA GLU A 518 1.38 -20.23 -14.74
C GLU A 518 1.61 -21.68 -15.15
N SER A 519 2.62 -22.33 -14.55
CA SER A 519 2.92 -23.73 -14.82
C SER A 519 1.76 -24.65 -14.43
N TRP A 520 1.04 -24.32 -13.37
CA TRP A 520 -0.10 -25.11 -12.92
C TRP A 520 -1.31 -24.91 -13.84
N ILE A 521 -1.65 -23.67 -14.20
CA ILE A 521 -2.77 -23.38 -15.11
C ILE A 521 -2.54 -24.04 -16.47
N ARG A 522 -1.32 -24.00 -17.01
CA ARG A 522 -0.96 -24.72 -18.25
C ARG A 522 -1.11 -26.24 -18.16
N GLY A 523 -1.09 -26.82 -16.96
CA GLY A 523 -1.35 -28.24 -16.77
C GLY A 523 -2.84 -28.57 -16.67
N LEU A 524 -3.72 -27.56 -16.53
CA LEU A 524 -5.17 -27.70 -16.54
C LEU A 524 -5.78 -27.50 -17.93
N GLU A 525 -5.12 -26.68 -18.77
CA GLU A 525 -5.39 -26.48 -20.20
C GLU A 525 -4.84 -27.64 -21.04
#